data_AF-A0A2T2P4C9-F1
#
_entry.id   AF-A0A2T2P4C9-F1
#
_cell.length_a   1.000
_cell.length_b   1.000
_cell.length_c   1.000
_cell.angle_alpha   90.00
_cell.angle_beta   90.00
_cell.angle_gamma   90.00
#
_symmetry.space_group_name_H-M   'P 1'
#
loop_
_entity.id
_entity.type
_entity.pdbx_description
1 polymer ?
#
loop_
_entity_poly.entity_id
_entity_poly.type
_entity_poly.pdbx_seq_one_letter_code
_entity_poly.pdbx_strand_id
1 'polypeptide(L)'
;MAPQTSIPPAANALGTIGTICWCVQLIPQIVRNYRAKSTEGLPASMMFLWSVSGVPFGVYAIVQGFNIPLVVQPQCFSALCGVSWVQCLVYQRKWKPWTATLLLCTLFLCFAGIQTGLVFAIRGPYVERGVYSPVLAVGILAFILLIAGYLPIPFELVKRRGRVVGIDFVFLTIDWCGAFFSLLSLVMQPEFDVLFGTLYAMCCIIEMSMVCSHWIWMLRTRKIHKKAKQAGESFDEFEEGIQWQAKGVDMWGMLRSIKKRFEKPGMTESNRSSDVETGLENEDSVKSLPVTISTE
;
A
#
# COMPACT_ATOMS: atom_id res chain seq x y z
N MET A 1 -22.24 -14.86 7.55
CA MET A 1 -21.28 -15.94 7.84
C MET A 1 -21.62 -16.50 9.20
N ALA A 2 -21.88 -17.80 9.26
CA ALA A 2 -22.09 -18.50 10.52
C ALA A 2 -20.74 -18.66 11.23
N PRO A 3 -20.71 -18.64 12.58
CA PRO A 3 -19.49 -18.92 13.31
C PRO A 3 -19.03 -20.36 13.07
N GLN A 4 -17.74 -20.62 13.22
CA GLN A 4 -17.18 -21.95 13.00
C GLN A 4 -17.73 -22.95 14.02
N THR A 5 -18.23 -24.09 13.54
CA THR A 5 -18.79 -25.17 14.36
C THR A 5 -17.76 -26.23 14.73
N SER A 6 -16.70 -26.37 13.93
CA SER A 6 -15.57 -27.27 14.17
C SER A 6 -14.33 -26.76 13.44
N ILE A 7 -13.15 -27.12 13.95
CA ILE A 7 -11.86 -26.73 13.35
C ILE A 7 -11.12 -28.00 12.93
N PRO A 8 -11.01 -28.30 11.62
CA PRO A 8 -10.25 -29.43 11.14
C PRO A 8 -8.76 -29.32 11.51
N PRO A 9 -8.08 -30.44 11.81
CA PRO A 9 -6.64 -30.43 12.13
C PRO A 9 -5.78 -29.78 11.04
N ALA A 10 -6.14 -29.98 9.76
CA ALA A 10 -5.47 -29.35 8.63
C ALA A 10 -5.60 -27.82 8.66
N ALA A 11 -6.77 -27.28 9.00
CA ALA A 11 -6.98 -25.84 9.16
C ALA A 11 -6.08 -25.29 10.29
N ASN A 12 -6.01 -25.97 11.43
CA ASN A 12 -5.11 -25.59 12.52
C ASN A 12 -3.63 -25.60 12.09
N ALA A 13 -3.18 -26.64 11.38
CA ALA A 13 -1.80 -26.75 10.94
C ALA A 13 -1.43 -25.63 9.94
N LEU A 14 -2.28 -25.39 8.93
CA LEU A 14 -2.07 -24.35 7.93
C LEU A 14 -2.14 -22.95 8.57
N GLY A 15 -3.10 -22.73 9.46
CA GLY A 15 -3.21 -21.48 10.23
C GLY A 15 -1.96 -21.23 11.06
N THR A 16 -1.42 -22.28 11.71
CA THR A 16 -0.17 -22.18 12.49
C THR A 16 1.01 -21.78 11.61
N ILE A 17 1.17 -22.41 10.44
CA ILE A 17 2.23 -22.05 9.49
C ILE A 17 2.07 -20.60 9.06
N GLY A 18 0.85 -20.19 8.68
CA GLY A 18 0.53 -18.81 8.30
C GLY A 18 0.87 -17.80 9.39
N THR A 19 0.47 -18.08 10.63
CA THR A 19 0.75 -17.26 11.80
C THR A 19 2.25 -17.15 12.05
N ILE A 20 2.99 -18.26 12.02
CA ILE A 20 4.45 -18.25 12.21
C ILE A 20 5.11 -17.40 11.13
N CYS A 21 4.77 -17.60 9.85
CA CYS A 21 5.32 -16.81 8.76
C CYS A 21 5.06 -15.31 8.97
N TRP A 22 3.81 -14.91 9.26
CA TRP A 22 3.46 -13.49 9.40
C TRP A 22 4.07 -12.82 10.64
N CYS A 23 4.33 -13.59 11.70
CA CYS A 23 5.04 -13.09 12.88
C CYS A 23 6.55 -13.04 12.64
N VAL A 24 7.14 -14.10 12.08
CA VAL A 24 8.59 -14.21 11.92
C VAL A 24 9.13 -13.23 10.88
N GLN A 25 8.39 -12.90 9.82
CA GLN A 25 8.86 -11.99 8.77
C GLN A 25 9.31 -10.62 9.30
N LEU A 26 8.69 -10.14 10.37
CA LEU A 26 8.96 -8.81 10.95
C LEU A 26 10.21 -8.80 11.84
N ILE A 27 10.59 -9.96 12.40
CA ILE A 27 11.68 -10.07 13.37
C ILE A 27 13.04 -9.68 12.76
N PRO A 28 13.45 -10.20 11.58
CA PRO A 28 14.70 -9.78 10.94
C PRO A 28 14.76 -8.27 10.70
N GLN A 29 13.66 -7.65 10.30
CA GLN A 29 13.59 -6.20 10.05
C GLN A 29 13.73 -5.41 11.36
N ILE A 30 13.07 -5.84 12.45
CA ILE A 30 13.21 -5.24 13.78
C ILE A 30 14.66 -5.33 14.28
N VAL A 31 15.30 -6.49 14.11
CA VAL A 31 16.70 -6.70 14.50
C VAL A 31 17.63 -5.85 13.65
N ARG A 32 17.40 -5.77 12.32
CA ARG A 32 18.17 -4.92 11.41
C ARG A 32 18.07 -3.45 11.80
N ASN A 33 16.86 -2.95 12.04
CA ASN A 33 16.62 -1.58 12.51
C ASN A 33 17.39 -1.29 13.81
N TYR A 34 17.35 -2.24 14.76
CA TYR A 34 18.05 -2.09 16.03
C TYR A 34 19.58 -2.09 15.87
N ARG A 35 20.13 -2.92 15.00
CA ARG A 35 21.59 -2.98 14.75
C ARG A 35 22.09 -1.78 13.96
N ALA A 36 21.37 -1.41 12.91
CA ALA A 36 21.73 -0.30 12.03
C ALA A 36 21.40 1.09 12.62
N LYS A 37 20.56 1.14 13.66
CA LYS A 37 20.02 2.39 14.26
C LYS A 37 19.39 3.33 13.22
N SER A 38 18.83 2.73 12.16
CA SER A 38 18.20 3.41 11.03
C SER A 38 16.99 2.60 10.57
N THR A 39 15.94 3.31 10.18
CA THR A 39 14.72 2.75 9.55
C THR A 39 14.52 3.33 8.17
N GLU A 40 15.61 3.69 7.48
CA GLU A 40 15.53 4.23 6.14
C GLU A 40 14.84 3.23 5.18
N GLY A 41 13.87 3.75 4.40
CA GLY A 41 13.05 2.94 3.49
C GLY A 41 11.87 2.23 4.14
N LEU A 42 11.72 2.25 5.48
CA LEU A 42 10.56 1.67 6.18
C LEU A 42 9.47 2.73 6.42
N PRO A 43 8.28 2.63 5.81
CA PRO A 43 7.23 3.63 5.99
C PRO A 43 6.60 3.53 7.39
N ALA A 44 6.80 4.54 8.23
CA ALA A 44 6.23 4.56 9.59
C ALA A 44 4.69 4.49 9.60
N SER A 45 4.01 5.12 8.63
CA SER A 45 2.56 5.09 8.53
C SER A 45 2.01 3.69 8.25
N MET A 46 2.70 2.90 7.43
CA MET A 46 2.36 1.51 7.14
C MET A 46 2.44 0.66 8.41
N MET A 47 3.55 0.73 9.15
CA MET A 47 3.71 0.01 10.42
C MET A 47 2.65 0.40 11.45
N PHE A 48 2.29 1.68 11.51
CA PHE A 48 1.23 2.14 12.40
C PHE A 48 -0.15 1.61 12.00
N LEU A 49 -0.53 1.72 10.72
CA LEU A 49 -1.83 1.25 10.22
C LEU A 49 -2.00 -0.26 10.43
N TRP A 50 -0.95 -1.04 10.17
CA TRP A 50 -0.93 -2.48 10.41
C TRP A 50 -1.01 -2.86 11.90
N SER A 51 -0.41 -2.04 12.78
CA SER A 51 -0.58 -2.23 14.22
C SER A 51 -2.03 -1.96 14.65
N VAL A 52 -2.62 -0.86 14.19
CA VAL A 52 -4.01 -0.49 14.50
C VAL A 52 -5.01 -1.50 13.92
N SER A 53 -4.77 -2.05 12.73
CA SER A 53 -5.67 -3.04 12.11
C SER A 53 -5.80 -4.32 12.95
N GLY A 54 -4.81 -4.64 13.80
CA GLY A 54 -4.86 -5.80 14.68
C GLY A 54 -6.06 -5.81 15.64
N VAL A 55 -6.55 -4.63 16.06
CA VAL A 55 -7.72 -4.52 16.95
C VAL A 55 -8.99 -5.04 16.27
N PRO A 56 -9.49 -4.44 15.17
CA PRO A 56 -10.69 -4.93 14.50
C PRO A 56 -10.50 -6.34 13.92
N PHE A 57 -9.28 -6.69 13.49
CA PHE A 57 -8.96 -8.05 13.03
C PHE A 57 -9.10 -9.07 14.15
N GLY A 58 -8.56 -8.76 15.33
CA GLY A 58 -8.67 -9.59 16.53
C GLY A 58 -10.11 -9.74 17.02
N VAL A 59 -10.88 -8.65 17.05
CA VAL A 59 -12.32 -8.70 17.37
C VAL A 59 -13.03 -9.67 16.42
N TYR A 60 -12.81 -9.50 15.11
CA TYR A 60 -13.45 -10.32 14.10
C TYR A 60 -13.09 -11.80 14.24
N ALA A 61 -11.80 -12.13 14.36
CA ALA A 61 -11.32 -13.50 14.49
C ALA A 61 -11.87 -14.20 15.75
N ILE A 62 -11.95 -13.49 16.89
CA ILE A 62 -12.52 -14.03 18.13
C ILE A 62 -14.03 -14.27 17.98
N VAL A 63 -14.76 -13.30 17.42
CA VAL A 63 -16.23 -13.40 17.31
C VAL A 63 -16.66 -14.43 16.26
N GLN A 64 -15.93 -14.55 15.14
CA GLN A 64 -16.17 -15.60 14.13
C GLN A 64 -15.74 -17.00 14.59
N GLY A 65 -15.00 -17.10 15.69
CA GLY A 65 -14.53 -18.39 16.22
C GLY A 65 -13.51 -19.06 15.32
N PHE A 66 -12.59 -18.28 14.74
CA PHE A 66 -11.51 -18.84 13.94
C PHE A 66 -10.61 -19.75 14.76
N ASN A 67 -9.82 -20.56 14.07
CA ASN A 67 -8.79 -21.36 14.71
C ASN A 67 -7.83 -20.52 15.55
N ILE A 68 -7.30 -21.12 16.62
CA ILE A 68 -6.44 -20.43 17.60
C ILE A 68 -5.27 -19.70 16.93
N PRO A 69 -4.55 -20.27 15.94
CA PRO A 69 -3.54 -19.54 15.20
C PRO A 69 -4.04 -18.22 14.61
N LEU A 70 -5.15 -18.23 13.86
CA LEU A 70 -5.71 -17.02 13.25
C LEU A 70 -6.25 -16.00 14.27
N VAL A 71 -6.54 -16.41 15.50
CA VAL A 71 -6.88 -15.51 16.62
C VAL A 71 -5.62 -14.85 17.22
N VAL A 72 -4.53 -15.61 17.35
CA VAL A 72 -3.25 -15.14 17.90
C VAL A 72 -2.49 -14.26 16.90
N GLN A 73 -2.57 -14.60 15.62
CA GLN A 73 -1.92 -13.92 14.50
C GLN A 73 -2.04 -12.39 14.51
N PRO A 74 -3.24 -11.78 14.56
CA PRO A 74 -3.36 -10.32 14.59
C PRO A 74 -2.74 -9.68 15.83
N GLN A 75 -2.68 -10.39 16.96
CA GLN A 75 -2.11 -9.87 18.21
C GLN A 75 -0.59 -9.76 18.10
N CYS A 76 0.04 -10.86 17.67
CA CYS A 76 1.48 -10.91 17.46
C CYS A 76 1.92 -9.96 16.35
N PHE A 77 1.21 -9.95 15.21
CA PHE A 77 1.50 -9.06 14.10
C PHE A 77 1.36 -7.59 14.51
N SER A 78 0.26 -7.22 15.19
CA SER A 78 0.05 -5.87 15.70
C SER A 78 1.16 -5.40 16.63
N ALA A 79 1.60 -6.27 17.54
CA ALA A 79 2.67 -5.98 18.48
C ALA A 79 4.00 -5.71 17.75
N LEU A 80 4.37 -6.58 16.80
CA LEU A 80 5.61 -6.46 16.02
C LEU A 80 5.60 -5.23 15.10
N CYS A 81 4.46 -4.92 14.48
CA CYS A 81 4.26 -3.68 13.74
C CYS A 81 4.42 -2.44 14.64
N GLY A 82 3.84 -2.47 15.85
CA GLY A 82 3.95 -1.38 16.81
C GLY A 82 5.39 -1.16 17.30
N VAL A 83 6.15 -2.23 17.54
CA VAL A 83 7.59 -2.14 17.85
C VAL A 83 8.36 -1.52 16.68
N SER A 84 8.11 -1.97 15.46
CA SER A 84 8.72 -1.42 14.25
C SER A 84 8.38 0.06 14.05
N TRP A 85 7.15 0.45 14.34
CA TRP A 85 6.71 1.84 14.32
C TRP A 85 7.45 2.71 15.35
N VAL A 86 7.62 2.22 16.58
CA VAL A 86 8.46 2.89 17.59
C VAL A 86 9.90 3.05 17.11
N GLN A 87 10.48 2.04 16.46
CA GLN A 87 11.81 2.16 15.88
C GLN A 87 11.87 3.29 14.84
N CYS A 88 10.83 3.47 14.01
CA CYS A 88 10.74 4.61 13.10
C CYS A 88 10.69 5.96 13.86
N LEU A 89 9.92 6.06 14.94
CA LEU A 89 9.85 7.30 15.74
C LEU A 89 11.21 7.64 16.36
N VAL A 90 11.92 6.65 16.90
CA VAL A 90 13.20 6.84 17.58
C VAL A 90 14.32 7.12 16.58
N TYR A 91 14.47 6.28 15.55
CA TYR A 91 15.64 6.36 14.65
C TYR A 91 15.48 7.40 13.54
N GLN A 92 14.28 7.57 12.98
CA GLN A 92 14.03 8.53 11.90
C GLN A 92 13.58 9.90 12.42
N ARG A 93 12.61 9.93 13.34
CA ARG A 93 12.06 11.20 13.88
C ARG A 93 12.78 11.71 15.14
N LYS A 94 13.80 10.98 15.61
CA LYS A 94 14.64 11.35 16.77
C LYS A 94 13.85 11.57 18.07
N TRP A 95 12.73 10.86 18.25
CA TRP A 95 11.99 10.85 19.50
C TRP A 95 12.83 10.20 20.61
N LYS A 96 12.66 10.67 21.85
CA LYS A 96 13.26 10.03 23.02
C LYS A 96 12.70 8.60 23.16
N PRO A 97 13.55 7.56 23.31
CA PRO A 97 13.09 6.17 23.38
C PRO A 97 12.02 5.95 24.44
N TRP A 98 12.21 6.52 25.63
CA TRP A 98 11.22 6.45 26.72
C TRP A 98 9.83 6.96 26.31
N THR A 99 9.76 8.13 25.67
CA THR A 99 8.49 8.73 25.23
C THR A 99 7.81 7.87 24.17
N ALA A 100 8.58 7.32 23.23
CA ALA A 100 8.04 6.46 22.18
C ALA A 100 7.57 5.10 22.74
N THR A 101 8.30 4.52 23.69
CA THR A 101 7.91 3.27 24.36
C THR A 101 6.67 3.47 25.22
N LEU A 102 6.60 4.57 26.00
CA LEU A 102 5.41 4.88 26.80
C LEU A 102 4.17 5.07 25.92
N LEU A 103 4.31 5.77 24.78
CA LEU A 103 3.24 5.92 23.80
C LEU A 103 2.75 4.55 23.29
N LEU A 104 3.68 3.65 22.96
CA LEU A 104 3.33 2.30 22.51
C LEU A 104 2.60 1.49 23.58
N CYS A 105 3.09 1.50 24.81
CA CYS A 105 2.44 0.80 25.92
C CYS A 105 1.02 1.33 26.16
N THR A 106 0.83 2.65 26.14
CA THR A 106 -0.49 3.26 26.26
C THR A 106 -1.40 2.87 25.09
N LEU A 107 -0.88 2.88 23.86
CA LEU A 107 -1.64 2.44 22.69
C LEU A 107 -2.07 0.98 22.79
N PHE A 108 -1.18 0.07 23.22
CA PHE A 108 -1.54 -1.34 23.40
C PHE A 108 -2.53 -1.57 24.53
N LEU A 109 -2.46 -0.78 25.61
CA LEU A 109 -3.49 -0.81 26.65
C LEU A 109 -4.85 -0.37 26.09
N CYS A 110 -4.88 0.69 25.29
CA CYS A 110 -6.09 1.13 24.59
C CYS A 110 -6.59 0.07 23.60
N PHE A 111 -5.71 -0.54 22.82
CA PHE A 111 -6.05 -1.60 21.87
C PHE A 111 -6.68 -2.79 22.58
N ALA A 112 -6.08 -3.26 23.67
CA ALA A 112 -6.61 -4.35 24.48
C ALA A 112 -7.99 -4.00 25.08
N GLY A 113 -8.15 -2.78 25.61
CA GLY A 113 -9.42 -2.30 26.15
C GLY A 113 -10.52 -2.21 25.09
N ILE A 114 -10.22 -1.61 23.93
CA ILE A 114 -11.15 -1.47 22.81
C ILE A 114 -11.52 -2.85 22.25
N GLN A 115 -10.53 -3.72 21.99
CA GLN A 115 -10.78 -5.07 21.48
C GLN A 115 -11.68 -5.85 22.45
N THR A 116 -11.34 -5.85 23.74
CA THR A 116 -12.13 -6.57 24.76
C THR A 116 -13.56 -6.02 24.84
N GLY A 117 -13.71 -4.70 24.89
CA GLY A 117 -15.01 -4.03 24.92
C GLY A 117 -15.87 -4.37 23.70
N LEU A 118 -15.28 -4.32 22.49
CA LEU A 118 -15.96 -4.67 21.25
C LEU A 118 -16.33 -6.16 21.19
N VAL A 119 -15.45 -7.05 21.63
CA VAL A 119 -15.76 -8.49 21.70
C VAL A 119 -16.97 -8.74 22.59
N PHE A 120 -17.00 -8.20 23.81
CA PHE A 120 -18.17 -8.37 24.70
C PHE A 120 -19.43 -7.71 24.14
N ALA A 121 -19.31 -6.52 23.55
CA ALA A 121 -20.44 -5.81 22.97
C ALA A 121 -21.05 -6.51 21.75
N ILE A 122 -20.22 -7.16 20.92
CA ILE A 122 -20.65 -7.75 19.64
C ILE A 122 -21.02 -9.23 19.79
N ARG A 123 -20.31 -9.98 20.63
CA ARG A 123 -20.48 -11.45 20.73
C ARG A 123 -21.89 -11.85 21.15
N GLY A 124 -22.46 -11.19 22.16
CA GLY A 124 -23.82 -11.47 22.64
C GLY A 124 -24.88 -11.27 21.53
N PRO A 125 -25.00 -10.07 20.94
CA PRO A 125 -25.93 -9.82 19.83
C PRO A 125 -25.71 -10.73 18.62
N TYR A 126 -24.47 -11.10 18.34
CA TYR A 126 -24.16 -12.01 17.22
C TYR A 126 -24.67 -13.44 17.48
N VAL A 127 -24.35 -14.02 18.63
CA VAL A 127 -24.68 -15.41 18.96
C VAL A 127 -26.16 -15.58 19.32
N GLU A 128 -26.71 -14.67 20.14
CA GLU A 128 -28.05 -14.82 20.71
C GLU A 128 -29.14 -14.26 19.79
N ARG A 129 -28.84 -13.17 19.08
CA ARG A 129 -29.84 -12.42 18.30
C ARG A 129 -29.63 -12.54 16.78
N GLY A 130 -28.56 -13.21 16.34
CA GLY A 130 -28.24 -13.36 14.93
C GLY A 130 -27.97 -12.02 14.22
N VAL A 131 -27.49 -11.00 14.94
CA VAL A 131 -27.23 -9.68 14.35
C VAL A 131 -25.82 -9.64 13.75
N TYR A 132 -25.72 -9.72 12.43
CA TYR A 132 -24.44 -9.81 11.70
C TYR A 132 -23.75 -8.45 11.46
N SER A 133 -24.50 -7.34 11.43
CA SER A 133 -24.00 -6.03 10.98
C SER A 133 -22.79 -5.51 11.77
N PRO A 134 -22.76 -5.59 13.12
CA PRO A 134 -21.61 -5.13 13.89
C PRO A 134 -20.35 -5.92 13.55
N VAL A 135 -20.45 -7.25 13.43
CA VAL A 135 -19.32 -8.12 13.08
C VAL A 135 -18.76 -7.77 11.70
N LEU A 136 -19.65 -7.60 10.71
CA LEU A 136 -19.27 -7.22 9.37
C LEU A 136 -18.59 -5.85 9.34
N ALA A 137 -19.08 -4.87 10.11
CA ALA A 137 -18.49 -3.54 10.19
C ALA A 137 -17.06 -3.57 10.73
N VAL A 138 -16.78 -4.31 11.81
CA VAL A 138 -15.41 -4.46 12.32
C VAL A 138 -14.52 -5.20 11.32
N GLY A 139 -15.03 -6.22 10.64
CA GLY A 139 -14.29 -6.93 9.60
C GLY A 139 -13.91 -6.03 8.41
N ILE A 140 -14.84 -5.21 7.93
CA ILE A 140 -14.59 -4.23 6.85
C ILE A 140 -13.56 -3.20 7.31
N LEU A 141 -13.65 -2.72 8.56
CA LEU A 141 -12.67 -1.80 9.13
C LEU A 141 -11.27 -2.45 9.18
N ALA A 142 -11.16 -3.71 9.60
CA ALA A 142 -9.91 -4.45 9.60
C ALA A 142 -9.31 -4.54 8.18
N PHE A 143 -10.15 -4.90 7.20
CA PHE A 143 -9.78 -4.97 5.80
C PHE A 143 -9.22 -3.64 5.29
N ILE A 144 -9.97 -2.55 5.49
CA ILE A 144 -9.59 -1.22 5.01
C ILE A 144 -8.26 -0.78 5.64
N LEU A 145 -8.10 -0.93 6.95
CA LEU A 145 -6.88 -0.52 7.64
C LEU A 145 -5.64 -1.31 7.18
N LEU A 146 -5.79 -2.63 7.01
CA LEU A 146 -4.69 -3.48 6.57
C LEU A 146 -4.25 -3.11 5.14
N ILE A 147 -5.21 -3.01 4.21
CA ILE A 147 -4.94 -2.62 2.81
C ILE A 147 -4.43 -1.18 2.72
N ALA A 148 -4.92 -0.26 3.55
CA ALA A 148 -4.42 1.10 3.63
C ALA A 148 -2.93 1.17 3.98
N GLY A 149 -2.42 0.20 4.77
CA GLY A 149 -1.00 0.08 5.05
C GLY A 149 -0.15 -0.16 3.79
N TYR A 150 -0.68 -0.84 2.77
CA TYR A 150 0.02 -1.05 1.50
C TYR A 150 -0.03 0.16 0.55
N LEU A 151 -0.85 1.19 0.82
CA LEU A 151 -1.01 2.34 -0.09
C LEU A 151 0.29 3.04 -0.49
N PRO A 152 1.29 3.25 0.39
CA PRO A 152 2.55 3.91 0.00
C PRO A 152 3.34 3.14 -1.06
N ILE A 153 3.18 1.82 -1.14
CA ILE A 153 4.01 0.93 -1.95
C ILE A 153 3.81 1.19 -3.46
N PRO A 154 2.59 1.13 -4.03
CA PRO A 154 2.39 1.43 -5.45
C PRO A 154 2.97 2.79 -5.88
N PHE A 155 2.85 3.82 -5.03
CA PHE A 155 3.40 5.15 -5.31
C PHE A 155 4.93 5.15 -5.41
N GLU A 156 5.60 4.47 -4.47
CA GLU A 156 7.06 4.32 -4.50
C GLU A 156 7.53 3.50 -5.71
N LEU A 157 6.82 2.42 -6.06
CA LEU A 157 7.12 1.60 -7.24
C LEU A 157 7.01 2.41 -8.54
N VAL A 158 5.94 3.18 -8.72
CA VAL A 158 5.76 4.03 -9.91
C VAL A 158 6.86 5.08 -10.01
N LYS A 159 7.17 5.77 -8.90
CA LYS A 159 8.23 6.77 -8.83
C LYS A 159 9.59 6.18 -9.24
N ARG A 160 9.86 4.93 -8.84
CA ARG A 160 11.12 4.21 -9.09
C ARG A 160 11.05 3.28 -10.31
N ARG A 161 10.07 3.47 -11.20
CA ARG A 161 9.89 2.70 -12.45
C ARG A 161 9.87 1.18 -12.27
N GLY A 162 9.22 0.72 -11.21
CA GLY A 162 9.06 -0.69 -10.86
C GLY A 162 10.16 -1.27 -9.98
N ARG A 163 11.17 -0.48 -9.61
CA ARG A 163 12.20 -0.93 -8.66
C ARG A 163 11.66 -0.88 -7.23
N VAL A 164 11.47 -2.06 -6.64
CA VAL A 164 11.27 -2.22 -5.20
C VAL A 164 12.60 -1.93 -4.48
N VAL A 165 12.59 -1.01 -3.51
CA VAL A 165 13.77 -0.61 -2.74
C VAL A 165 13.38 -0.51 -1.27
N GLY A 166 14.26 -1.00 -0.39
CA GLY A 166 14.03 -0.97 1.06
C GLY A 166 13.17 -2.11 1.60
N ILE A 167 12.59 -2.93 0.73
CA ILE A 167 11.90 -4.18 1.07
C ILE A 167 12.81 -5.36 0.71
N ASP A 168 13.04 -6.24 1.67
CA ASP A 168 13.83 -7.46 1.50
C ASP A 168 12.98 -8.56 0.82
N PHE A 169 13.54 -9.30 -0.14
CA PHE A 169 12.79 -10.34 -0.87
C PHE A 169 12.52 -11.58 -0.05
N VAL A 170 13.35 -11.89 0.96
CA VAL A 170 13.09 -12.97 1.91
C VAL A 170 11.94 -12.57 2.81
N PHE A 171 11.95 -11.33 3.32
CA PHE A 171 10.81 -10.75 4.04
C PHE A 171 9.51 -10.90 3.23
N LEU A 172 9.53 -10.45 1.98
CA LEU A 172 8.36 -10.46 1.10
C LEU A 172 7.85 -11.89 0.82
N THR A 173 8.76 -12.85 0.71
CA THR A 173 8.41 -14.26 0.50
C THR A 173 7.74 -14.85 1.75
N ILE A 174 8.29 -14.58 2.94
CA ILE A 174 7.72 -15.08 4.20
C ILE A 174 6.36 -14.43 4.46
N ASP A 175 6.21 -13.13 4.18
CA ASP A 175 4.93 -12.40 4.27
C ASP A 175 3.86 -13.04 3.37
N TRP A 176 4.22 -13.31 2.11
CA TRP A 176 3.35 -14.01 1.16
C TRP A 176 2.97 -15.41 1.60
N CYS A 177 3.91 -16.19 2.13
CA CYS A 177 3.60 -17.50 2.72
C CYS A 177 2.62 -17.35 3.89
N GLY A 178 2.77 -16.32 4.73
CA GLY A 178 1.85 -16.00 5.82
C GLY A 178 0.42 -15.82 5.33
N ALA A 179 0.22 -14.95 4.35
CA ALA A 179 -1.09 -14.71 3.75
C ALA A 179 -1.66 -15.96 3.05
N PHE A 180 -0.82 -16.66 2.27
CA PHE A 180 -1.23 -17.85 1.52
C PHE A 180 -1.69 -19.00 2.42
N PHE A 181 -0.90 -19.35 3.45
CA PHE A 181 -1.27 -20.44 4.37
C PHE A 181 -2.45 -20.05 5.26
N SER A 182 -2.60 -18.77 5.62
CA SER A 182 -3.80 -18.28 6.32
C SER A 182 -5.05 -18.38 5.45
N LEU A 183 -4.95 -18.10 4.15
CA LEU A 183 -6.05 -18.31 3.20
C LEU A 183 -6.42 -19.80 3.10
N LEU A 184 -5.42 -20.68 2.93
CA LEU A 184 -5.67 -22.13 2.89
C LEU A 184 -6.30 -22.63 4.19
N SER A 185 -5.89 -22.08 5.34
CA SER A 185 -6.52 -22.38 6.63
C SER A 185 -8.01 -22.08 6.64
N LEU A 186 -8.44 -20.96 6.06
CA LEU A 186 -9.87 -20.61 5.96
C LEU A 186 -10.61 -21.50 4.96
N VAL A 187 -9.98 -21.85 3.83
CA VAL A 187 -10.56 -22.79 2.84
C VAL A 187 -10.80 -24.17 3.46
N MET A 188 -9.93 -24.58 4.40
CA MET A 188 -10.06 -25.87 5.09
C MET A 188 -11.02 -25.84 6.28
N GLN A 189 -11.61 -24.70 6.61
CA GLN A 189 -12.67 -24.63 7.62
C GLN A 189 -14.04 -24.99 7.01
N PRO A 190 -15.00 -25.49 7.81
CA PRO A 190 -16.32 -25.88 7.30
C PRO A 190 -17.07 -24.71 6.64
N GLU A 191 -16.99 -23.53 7.24
CA GLU A 191 -17.61 -22.32 6.72
C GLU A 191 -16.52 -21.38 6.20
N PHE A 192 -16.53 -21.12 4.90
CA PHE A 192 -15.55 -20.22 4.28
C PHE A 192 -15.89 -18.75 4.57
N ASP A 193 -14.95 -18.06 5.21
CA ASP A 193 -15.05 -16.63 5.45
C ASP A 193 -14.58 -15.84 4.21
N VAL A 194 -15.53 -15.39 3.39
CA VAL A 194 -15.25 -14.62 2.17
C VAL A 194 -14.55 -13.30 2.47
N LEU A 195 -14.82 -12.63 3.59
CA LEU A 195 -14.25 -11.32 3.87
C LEU A 195 -12.75 -11.45 4.16
N PHE A 196 -12.37 -12.35 5.06
CA PHE A 196 -10.97 -12.57 5.40
C PHE A 196 -10.26 -13.42 4.34
N GLY A 197 -10.97 -14.31 3.65
CA GLY A 197 -10.47 -14.99 2.47
C GLY A 197 -10.06 -13.99 1.36
N THR A 198 -10.90 -12.99 1.11
CA THR A 198 -10.58 -11.92 0.15
C THR A 198 -9.41 -11.06 0.63
N LEU A 199 -9.35 -10.75 1.93
CA LEU A 199 -8.25 -9.99 2.53
C LEU A 199 -6.91 -10.70 2.28
N TYR A 200 -6.81 -11.98 2.63
CA TYR A 200 -5.57 -12.74 2.44
C TYR A 200 -5.22 -12.91 0.96
N ALA A 201 -6.21 -13.13 0.09
CA ALA A 201 -5.99 -13.19 -1.35
C ALA A 201 -5.46 -11.85 -1.89
N MET A 202 -5.97 -10.72 -1.41
CA MET A 202 -5.49 -9.39 -1.80
C MET A 202 -4.06 -9.12 -1.33
N CYS A 203 -3.70 -9.52 -0.10
CA CYS A 203 -2.30 -9.48 0.36
C CYS A 203 -1.39 -10.26 -0.60
N CYS A 204 -1.74 -11.52 -0.90
CA CYS A 204 -0.99 -12.36 -1.84
C CYS A 204 -0.83 -11.69 -3.22
N ILE A 205 -1.88 -11.07 -3.75
CA ILE A 205 -1.86 -10.38 -5.05
C ILE A 205 -0.97 -9.14 -5.01
N ILE A 206 -1.12 -8.29 -3.99
CA ILE A 206 -0.32 -7.06 -3.83
C ILE A 206 1.16 -7.43 -3.72
N GLU A 207 1.49 -8.44 -2.93
CA GLU A 207 2.86 -8.90 -2.74
C GLU A 207 3.45 -9.52 -4.01
N MET A 208 2.68 -10.35 -4.72
CA MET A 208 3.10 -10.88 -6.01
C MET A 208 3.30 -9.75 -7.04
N SER A 209 2.48 -8.70 -7.00
CA SER A 209 2.65 -7.53 -7.88
C SER A 209 3.98 -6.81 -7.63
N MET A 210 4.45 -6.75 -6.37
CA MET A 210 5.75 -6.19 -6.03
C MET A 210 6.90 -7.03 -6.61
N VAL A 211 6.85 -8.36 -6.44
CA VAL A 211 7.85 -9.27 -7.01
C VAL A 211 7.90 -9.16 -8.53
N CYS A 212 6.74 -9.23 -9.19
CA CYS A 212 6.61 -9.08 -10.64
C CYS A 212 7.17 -7.74 -11.12
N SER A 213 6.84 -6.64 -10.43
CA SER A 213 7.34 -5.30 -10.78
C SER A 213 8.87 -5.23 -10.72
N HIS A 214 9.48 -5.77 -9.67
CA HIS A 214 10.93 -5.79 -9.53
C HIS A 214 11.60 -6.70 -10.56
N TRP A 215 11.03 -7.86 -10.87
CA TRP A 215 11.55 -8.74 -11.93
C TRP A 215 11.47 -8.09 -13.31
N ILE A 216 10.37 -7.40 -13.62
CA ILE A 216 10.25 -6.62 -14.87
C ILE A 216 11.34 -5.53 -14.91
N TRP A 217 11.59 -4.83 -13.80
CA TRP A 217 12.66 -3.85 -13.70
C TRP A 217 14.04 -4.48 -13.94
N MET A 218 14.34 -5.62 -13.32
CA MET A 218 15.58 -6.38 -13.51
C MET A 218 15.79 -6.79 -14.97
N LEU A 219 14.73 -7.25 -15.65
CA LEU A 219 14.79 -7.63 -17.06
C LEU A 219 15.07 -6.41 -17.96
N ARG A 220 14.39 -5.29 -17.71
CA ARG A 220 14.56 -4.04 -18.48
C ARG A 220 15.95 -3.42 -18.30
N THR A 221 16.53 -3.55 -17.11
CA THR A 221 17.84 -2.99 -16.76
C THR A 221 18.97 -4.01 -16.86
N ARG A 222 18.72 -5.22 -17.35
CA ARG A 222 19.72 -6.31 -17.44
C ARG A 222 20.97 -5.92 -18.22
N LYS A 223 20.81 -5.17 -19.32
CA LYS A 223 21.95 -4.67 -20.12
C LYS A 223 22.80 -3.67 -19.33
N ILE A 224 22.14 -2.77 -18.59
CA ILE A 224 22.79 -1.76 -17.75
C ILE A 224 23.53 -2.45 -16.60
N HIS A 225 22.91 -3.41 -15.92
CA HIS A 225 23.56 -4.22 -14.88
C HIS A 225 24.78 -4.98 -15.40
N LYS A 226 24.73 -5.51 -16.64
CA LYS A 226 25.87 -6.20 -17.25
C LYS A 226 27.03 -5.23 -17.49
N LYS A 227 26.75 -4.02 -17.98
CA LYS A 227 27.75 -2.96 -18.19
C LYS A 227 28.34 -2.45 -16.87
N ALA A 228 27.49 -2.17 -15.88
CA ALA A 228 27.91 -1.75 -14.55
C ALA A 228 28.85 -2.79 -13.91
N LYS A 229 28.49 -4.07 -13.96
CA LYS A 229 29.34 -5.16 -13.48
C LYS A 229 30.67 -5.27 -14.22
N GLN A 230 30.71 -4.95 -15.52
CA GLN A 230 31.96 -4.89 -16.30
C GLN A 230 32.83 -3.69 -15.93
N ALA A 231 32.21 -2.58 -15.54
CA ALA A 231 32.89 -1.39 -15.03
C ALA A 231 33.31 -1.53 -13.56
N GLY A 232 32.87 -2.59 -12.86
CA GLY A 232 33.11 -2.76 -11.41
C GLY A 232 32.22 -1.86 -10.55
N GLU A 233 31.21 -1.22 -11.13
CA GLU A 233 30.30 -0.28 -10.46
C GLU A 233 28.94 -0.93 -10.18
N SER A 234 28.23 -0.43 -9.16
CA SER A 234 26.85 -0.82 -8.91
C SER A 234 25.87 -0.10 -9.87
N PHE A 235 24.63 -0.60 -9.98
CA PHE A 235 23.61 0.07 -10.81
C PHE A 235 23.34 1.52 -10.38
N ASP A 236 23.42 1.80 -9.08
CA ASP A 236 23.15 3.13 -8.53
C ASP A 236 24.37 4.08 -8.68
N GLU A 237 25.56 3.56 -8.99
CA GLU A 237 26.79 4.34 -9.27
C GLU A 237 27.07 4.52 -10.76
N PHE A 238 26.62 3.57 -11.59
CA PHE A 238 26.85 3.59 -13.03
C PHE A 238 26.03 4.69 -13.71
N GLU A 239 26.68 5.53 -14.52
CA GLU A 239 26.09 6.70 -15.18
C GLU A 239 24.79 6.37 -15.95
N GLU A 240 24.77 5.29 -16.74
CA GLU A 240 23.54 4.88 -17.47
C GLU A 240 22.42 4.45 -16.52
N GLY A 241 22.76 3.90 -15.35
CA GLY A 241 21.81 3.53 -14.29
C GLY A 241 21.19 4.75 -13.63
N ILE A 242 22.01 5.74 -13.28
CA ILE A 242 21.58 7.04 -12.74
C ILE A 242 20.64 7.74 -13.73
N GLN A 243 21.03 7.85 -14.99
CA GLN A 243 20.21 8.48 -16.04
C GLN A 243 18.90 7.73 -16.28
N TRP A 244 18.91 6.41 -16.21
CA TRP A 244 17.69 5.61 -16.34
C TRP A 244 16.71 5.89 -15.19
N GLN A 245 17.23 6.00 -13.97
CA GLN A 245 16.47 6.28 -12.76
C GLN A 245 15.94 7.72 -12.74
N ALA A 246 16.72 8.68 -13.23
CA ALA A 246 16.36 10.10 -13.33
C ALA A 246 15.13 10.35 -14.22
N LYS A 247 14.83 9.45 -15.16
CA LYS A 247 13.61 9.48 -15.98
C LYS A 247 12.35 9.00 -15.25
N GLY A 248 12.42 8.77 -13.93
CA GLY A 248 11.29 8.38 -13.09
C GLY A 248 10.12 9.37 -13.15
N VAL A 249 8.90 8.88 -12.87
CA VAL A 249 7.69 9.71 -12.91
C VAL A 249 7.57 10.46 -11.58
N ASP A 250 7.70 11.79 -11.59
CA ASP A 250 7.37 12.61 -10.41
C ASP A 250 5.85 12.75 -10.26
N MET A 251 5.26 11.79 -9.56
CA MET A 251 3.85 11.75 -9.23
C MET A 251 3.38 12.99 -8.47
N TRP A 252 4.19 13.58 -7.59
CA TRP A 252 3.83 14.79 -6.84
C TRP A 252 3.86 16.03 -7.73
N GLY A 253 4.75 16.07 -8.72
CA GLY A 253 4.71 17.05 -9.81
C GLY A 253 3.44 16.91 -10.66
N MET A 254 3.05 15.68 -11.01
CA MET A 254 1.84 15.40 -11.78
C MET A 254 0.55 15.73 -11.01
N LEU A 255 0.45 15.33 -9.74
CA LEU A 255 -0.66 15.67 -8.85
C LEU A 255 -0.76 17.18 -8.59
N ARG A 256 0.37 17.88 -8.38
CA ARG A 256 0.38 19.36 -8.29
C ARG A 256 -0.06 20.01 -9.60
N SER A 257 0.29 19.43 -10.74
CA SER A 257 -0.13 19.92 -12.05
C SER A 257 -1.63 19.72 -12.28
N ILE A 258 -2.17 18.56 -11.85
CA ILE A 258 -3.60 18.27 -11.87
C ILE A 258 -4.33 19.20 -10.90
N LYS A 259 -3.86 19.34 -9.66
CA LYS A 259 -4.45 20.25 -8.67
C LYS A 259 -4.44 21.70 -9.16
N LYS A 260 -3.34 22.18 -9.76
CA LYS A 260 -3.27 23.51 -10.40
C LYS A 260 -4.24 23.66 -11.58
N ARG A 261 -4.50 22.58 -12.34
CA ARG A 261 -5.52 22.58 -13.40
C ARG A 261 -6.93 22.65 -12.84
N PHE A 262 -7.20 22.02 -11.70
CA PHE A 262 -8.50 22.09 -11.01
C PHE A 262 -8.69 23.39 -10.17
N GLU A 263 -7.61 23.97 -9.65
CA GLU A 263 -7.60 25.26 -8.94
C GLU A 263 -7.62 26.47 -9.90
N LYS A 264 -7.55 26.25 -11.22
CA LYS A 264 -7.87 27.26 -12.23
C LYS A 264 -9.26 27.00 -12.85
N PRO A 265 -10.38 27.26 -12.16
CA PRO A 265 -11.62 27.55 -12.84
C PRO A 265 -11.54 28.98 -13.39
N GLY A 266 -11.57 29.13 -14.71
CA GLY A 266 -11.72 30.44 -15.37
C GLY A 266 -10.46 30.96 -16.07
N MET A 267 -10.07 30.31 -17.17
CA MET A 267 -9.47 31.03 -18.30
C MET A 267 -9.66 30.21 -19.58
N THR A 268 -10.93 30.00 -19.91
CA THR A 268 -11.37 29.64 -21.26
C THR A 268 -12.52 30.60 -21.56
N GLU A 269 -12.49 31.21 -22.74
CA GLU A 269 -13.37 32.31 -23.23
C GLU A 269 -12.92 33.75 -22.91
N SER A 270 -11.72 34.13 -23.36
CA SER A 270 -11.49 35.47 -23.91
C SER A 270 -10.22 35.44 -24.76
N ASN A 271 -10.37 35.06 -26.03
CA ASN A 271 -9.47 35.41 -27.15
C ASN A 271 -9.99 34.85 -28.49
N ARG A 272 -11.30 34.75 -28.68
CA ARG A 272 -11.90 34.34 -29.97
C ARG A 272 -12.93 35.34 -30.51
N SER A 273 -12.85 36.60 -30.11
CA SER A 273 -13.81 37.63 -30.53
C SER A 273 -13.20 39.03 -30.64
N SER A 274 -11.95 39.16 -31.09
CA SER A 274 -11.36 40.46 -31.42
C SER A 274 -10.82 40.57 -32.85
N ASP A 275 -11.02 39.56 -33.70
CA ASP A 275 -10.51 39.55 -35.09
C ASP A 275 -11.63 39.56 -36.16
N VAL A 276 -12.87 39.96 -35.82
CA VAL A 276 -14.00 39.94 -36.78
C VAL A 276 -14.66 41.31 -37.01
N GLU A 277 -14.27 42.37 -36.30
CA GLU A 277 -14.96 43.68 -36.41
C GLU A 277 -14.00 44.87 -36.50
N THR A 278 -13.05 44.81 -37.42
CA THR A 278 -12.45 46.02 -38.03
C THR A 278 -12.05 45.73 -39.47
N GLY A 279 -13.06 45.39 -40.28
CA GLY A 279 -12.96 45.41 -41.73
C GLY A 279 -13.40 46.78 -42.25
N LEU A 280 -12.42 47.56 -42.70
CA LEU A 280 -12.51 48.39 -43.91
C LEU A 280 -13.41 49.63 -43.88
N GLU A 281 -12.82 50.77 -43.52
CA GLU A 281 -13.12 52.03 -44.18
C GLU A 281 -11.82 52.71 -44.64
N ASN A 282 -11.81 53.06 -45.93
CA ASN A 282 -11.02 54.07 -46.64
C ASN A 282 -9.52 53.82 -46.86
N GLU A 283 -9.14 53.55 -48.11
CA GLU A 283 -8.62 54.64 -48.95
C GLU A 283 -8.48 54.25 -50.43
N ASP A 284 -8.83 55.22 -51.26
CA ASP A 284 -8.76 55.29 -52.71
C ASP A 284 -7.37 54.96 -53.29
N SER A 285 -7.34 54.21 -54.40
CA SER A 285 -6.51 54.62 -55.54
C SER A 285 -6.92 53.91 -56.83
N VAL A 286 -7.65 54.66 -57.64
CA VAL A 286 -7.89 54.45 -59.07
C VAL A 286 -6.55 54.52 -59.84
N LYS A 287 -6.34 53.59 -60.77
CA LYS A 287 -5.56 53.72 -62.04
C LYS A 287 -5.66 52.38 -62.80
N SER A 288 -6.63 52.20 -63.70
CA SER A 288 -6.56 52.49 -65.14
C SER A 288 -5.41 51.77 -65.87
N LEU A 289 -5.74 50.79 -66.73
CA LEU A 289 -5.29 50.62 -68.14
C LEU A 289 -5.83 49.27 -68.71
N PRO A 290 -5.95 49.10 -70.04
CA PRO A 290 -7.13 48.49 -70.65
C PRO A 290 -6.86 47.23 -71.51
N VAL A 291 -7.95 46.47 -71.72
CA VAL A 291 -8.46 45.84 -72.96
C VAL A 291 -7.46 45.41 -74.04
N THR A 292 -7.43 44.11 -74.36
CA THR A 292 -7.63 43.62 -75.75
C THR A 292 -7.99 42.13 -75.80
N ILE A 293 -8.71 41.78 -76.87
CA ILE A 293 -9.48 40.57 -77.18
C ILE A 293 -8.73 39.75 -78.25
N SER A 294 -8.80 38.40 -78.20
CA SER A 294 -8.95 37.46 -79.36
C SER A 294 -8.82 36.01 -78.83
N THR A 295 -9.81 35.10 -78.95
CA THR A 295 -10.00 34.12 -80.06
C THR A 295 -8.68 33.46 -80.48
N GLU A 296 -8.46 32.16 -80.43
CA GLU A 296 -9.30 30.98 -80.74
C GLU A 296 -9.10 29.81 -79.75
#